data_AF-A0A5C8U8A8-F1
#
_entry.id   AF-A0A5C8U8A8-F1
#
_cell.length_a   1.000
_cell.length_b   1.000
_cell.length_c   1.000
_cell.angle_alpha   90.00
_cell.angle_beta   90.00
_cell.angle_gamma   90.00
#
_symmetry.space_group_name_H-M   'P 1'
#
loop_
_entity.id
_entity.type
_entity.pdbx_description
1 polymer ?
#
loop_
_entity_poly.entity_id
_entity_poly.type
_entity_poly.pdbx_seq_one_letter_code
_entity_poly.pdbx_strand_id
1 'polypeptide(L)' 'MAVAAALRGTIAQRFAAAQLATTVTVFAVVLTTFAIDQPSSIDLAIALALLGLPGSLLVAVFVERWL' A
#
# COMPACT_ATOMS: atom_id res chain seq x y z
N MET A 1 -9.93 13.31 -1.25
CA MET A 1 -9.62 13.34 0.19
C MET A 1 -8.34 12.57 0.55
N ALA A 2 -8.15 11.32 0.11
CA ALA A 2 -6.96 10.53 0.42
C ALA A 2 -5.62 11.17 -0.03
N VAL A 3 -5.58 11.74 -1.23
CA VAL A 3 -4.38 12.46 -1.74
C VAL A 3 -4.04 13.68 -0.87
N ALA A 4 -5.05 14.42 -0.41
CA ALA A 4 -4.86 15.56 0.49
C ALA A 4 -4.36 15.11 1.88
N ALA A 5 -4.87 13.99 2.40
CA ALA A 5 -4.42 13.39 3.65
C ALA A 5 -2.97 12.87 3.57
N ALA A 6 -2.55 12.31 2.42
CA ALA A 6 -1.17 11.87 2.19
C ALA A 6 -0.15 13.03 2.16
N LEU A 7 -0.58 14.21 1.70
CA LEU A 7 0.29 15.38 1.55
C LEU A 7 0.32 16.29 2.78
N ARG A 8 -0.81 16.49 3.46
CA ARG A 8 -0.97 17.49 4.54
C ARG A 8 -1.48 16.92 5.88
N GLY A 9 -1.73 15.62 5.96
CA GLY A 9 -2.22 14.99 7.19
C GLY A 9 -1.14 14.79 8.26
N THR A 10 -1.56 14.41 9.46
CA THR A 10 -0.67 13.91 10.51
C THR A 10 0.03 12.63 10.07
N ILE A 11 1.12 12.22 10.75
CA ILE A 11 1.87 10.99 10.40
C ILE A 11 0.95 9.77 10.28
N ALA A 12 0.00 9.61 11.21
CA ALA A 12 -0.99 8.54 11.16
C ALA A 12 -1.93 8.64 9.94
N GLN A 13 -2.37 9.84 9.57
CA GLN A 13 -3.21 10.05 8.39
C GLN A 13 -2.47 9.79 7.08
N ARG A 14 -1.19 10.17 7.00
CA ARG A 14 -0.34 9.92 5.84
C ARG A 14 -0.07 8.42 5.68
N PHE A 15 0.16 7.72 6.79
CA PHE A 15 0.33 6.28 6.82
C PHE A 15 -0.94 5.53 6.42
N ALA A 16 -2.10 5.92 6.97
CA ALA A 16 -3.39 5.35 6.58
C ALA A 16 -3.69 5.58 5.08
N ALA A 17 -3.36 6.76 4.56
CA ALA A 17 -3.51 7.06 3.13
C ALA A 17 -2.56 6.20 2.25
N ALA A 18 -1.33 5.95 2.70
CA ALA A 18 -0.40 5.07 2.02
C ALA A 18 -0.88 3.61 2.01
N GLN A 19 -1.36 3.09 3.15
CA GLN A 19 -1.93 1.74 3.23
C GLN A 19 -3.14 1.59 2.30
N LEU A 20 -4.05 2.57 2.30
CA LEU A 20 -5.19 2.57 1.40
C LEU A 20 -4.76 2.57 -0.07
N ALA A 21 -3.76 3.40 -0.44
CA ALA A 21 -3.23 3.45 -1.80
C ALA A 21 -2.59 2.12 -2.22
N THR A 22 -1.84 1.47 -1.32
CA THR A 22 -1.26 0.14 -1.57
C THR A 22 -2.36 -0.90 -1.80
N THR A 23 -3.40 -0.94 -0.96
CA THR A 23 -4.54 -1.86 -1.14
C THR A 23 -5.25 -1.62 -2.48
N VAL A 24 -5.53 -0.36 -2.83
CA VAL A 24 -6.14 -0.02 -4.12
C VAL A 24 -5.25 -0.43 -5.29
N THR A 25 -3.93 -0.26 -5.18
CA THR A 25 -2.97 -0.67 -6.21
C THR A 25 -2.97 -2.19 -6.38
N VAL A 26 -2.99 -2.98 -5.30
CA VAL A 26 -3.09 -4.44 -5.37
C VAL A 26 -4.35 -4.86 -6.13
N PHE A 27 -5.51 -4.29 -5.79
CA PHE A 27 -6.75 -4.58 -6.53
C PHE A 27 -6.67 -4.17 -8.00
N ALA A 28 -6.10 -3.00 -8.30
CA ALA A 28 -5.91 -2.56 -9.68
C ALA A 28 -5.03 -3.54 -10.46
N VAL A 29 -3.91 -4.00 -9.90
CA VAL A 29 -3.02 -4.98 -10.56
C VAL A 29 -3.72 -6.32 -10.76
N VAL A 30 -4.51 -6.80 -9.79
CA VAL A 30 -5.31 -8.03 -9.94
C VAL A 30 -6.32 -7.87 -11.08
N LEU A 31 -7.09 -6.78 -11.11
CA LEU A 31 -8.05 -6.51 -12.18
C LEU A 31 -7.35 -6.38 -13.55
N THR A 32 -6.17 -5.78 -13.58
CA THR A 32 -5.38 -5.60 -14.81
C THR A 32 -4.85 -6.95 -15.31
N THR A 33 -4.51 -7.87 -14.40
CA THR A 33 -4.14 -9.25 -14.76
C THR A 33 -5.26 -9.93 -15.53
N PHE A 34 -6.52 -9.79 -15.09
CA PHE A 34 -7.67 -10.32 -15.82
C PHE A 34 -7.97 -9.57 -17.12
N ALA A 35 -7.78 -8.25 -17.14
CA ALA A 35 -8.08 -7.44 -18.31
C ALA A 35 -7.07 -7.63 -19.47
N ILE A 36 -5.79 -7.87 -19.15
CA ILE A 36 -4.70 -8.03 -20.12
C ILE A 36 -4.40 -9.52 -20.38
N ASP A 37 -4.97 -10.43 -19.58
CA ASP A 37 -4.76 -11.88 -19.63
C ASP A 37 -3.26 -12.27 -19.51
N GLN A 38 -2.51 -11.46 -18.74
CA GLN A 38 -1.08 -11.63 -18.54
C GLN A 38 -0.81 -12.28 -17.17
N PRO A 39 -0.56 -13.61 -17.12
CA PRO A 39 -0.47 -14.34 -15.85
C PRO A 39 0.71 -13.91 -14.96
N SER A 40 1.79 -13.36 -15.53
CA SER A 40 2.95 -12.87 -14.75
C SER A 40 2.61 -11.68 -13.84
N SER A 41 1.52 -10.97 -14.10
CA SER A 41 1.14 -9.77 -13.33
C SER A 41 0.56 -10.10 -11.95
N ILE A 42 0.13 -11.34 -11.72
CA ILE A 42 -0.42 -11.76 -10.42
C ILE A 42 0.66 -11.86 -9.35
N ASP A 43 1.87 -12.27 -9.73
CA ASP A 43 3.01 -12.37 -8.81
C ASP A 43 3.36 -10.99 -8.24
N LEU A 44 3.22 -9.94 -9.05
CA LEU A 44 3.42 -8.56 -8.61
C LEU A 44 2.36 -8.12 -7.59
N ALA A 45 1.09 -8.47 -7.80
CA ALA A 45 0.02 -8.18 -6.85
C ALA A 45 0.25 -8.87 -5.50
N ILE A 46 0.66 -10.14 -5.55
CA ILE A 46 0.96 -10.94 -4.35
C ILE A 46 2.19 -10.35 -3.63
N ALA A 47 3.26 -10.01 -4.35
CA ALA A 47 4.45 -9.41 -3.78
C ALA A 47 4.14 -8.07 -3.10
N LEU A 48 3.35 -7.20 -3.73
CA LEU A 48 2.90 -5.93 -3.15
C LEU A 48 2.07 -6.13 -1.88
N ALA A 49 1.15 -7.10 -1.89
CA ALA A 49 0.36 -7.44 -0.70
C ALA A 49 1.24 -7.96 0.45
N LEU A 50 2.21 -8.84 0.14
CA LEU A 50 3.14 -9.38 1.12
C LEU A 50 4.04 -8.29 1.72
N LEU A 51 4.53 -7.36 0.89
CA LEU A 51 5.42 -6.26 1.31
C LEU A 51 4.69 -5.19 2.13
N GLY A 52 3.38 -5.02 1.93
CA GLY A 52 2.58 -4.05 2.67
C GLY A 52 2.61 -4.29 4.19
N LEU A 53 2.58 -5.55 4.63
CA LEU A 53 2.62 -5.95 6.04
C LEU A 53 3.95 -5.58 6.75
N PRO A 54 5.12 -6.07 6.33
CA PRO A 54 6.39 -5.71 6.96
C PRO A 54 6.72 -4.23 6.80
N GLY A 55 6.34 -3.60 5.69
CA GLY A 55 6.46 -2.14 5.51
C GLY A 55 5.65 -1.36 6.54
N SER A 56 4.42 -1.80 6.81
CA SER A 56 3.54 -1.18 7.81
C SER A 56 4.09 -1.32 9.23
N LEU A 57 4.65 -2.49 9.57
CA LEU A 57 5.26 -2.77 10.86
C LEU A 57 6.55 -1.98 11.09
N LEU A 58 7.38 -1.80 10.05
CA LEU A 58 8.58 -0.97 10.16
C LEU A 58 8.24 0.48 10.50
N VAL A 59 7.20 1.04 9.88
CA VAL A 59 6.73 2.40 10.20
C VAL A 59 6.17 2.46 11.61
N ALA A 60 5.40 1.46 12.04
CA ALA A 60 4.87 1.40 13.41
C ALA A 60 6.00 1.36 14.46
N VAL A 61 6.98 0.48 14.28
CA VAL A 61 8.15 0.38 15.16
C VAL A 61 8.97 1.66 15.16
N PHE A 62 9.11 2.33 14.01
CA PHE A 62 9.80 3.60 13.92
C PHE A 62 9.09 4.67 14.76
N VAL A 63 7.77 4.79 14.62
CA VAL A 63 6.98 5.75 15.39
C VAL A 63 6.99 5.43 16.88
N GLU A 64 6.88 4.17 17.29
CA GLU A 64 6.87 3.80 18.71
C GLU A 64 8.22 3.98 19.42
N ARG A 65 9.34 3.79 18.70
CA ARG A 65 10.68 3.78 19.32
C ARG A 65 11.48 5.07 19.14
N TRP A 66 11.20 5.87 18.11
CA TRP A 66 12.08 6.95 17.69
C TRP A 66 11.41 8.32 17.60
N LEU A 67 10.09 8.41 17.67
CA LEU A 67 9.32 9.64 17.49
C LEU A 67 8.40 9.89 18.69
#